data_AF-A0A839ZZC6-F1
#
_entry.id   AF-A0A839ZZC6-F1
#
_cell.length_a   1.000
_cell.length_b   1.000
_cell.length_c   1.000
_cell.angle_alpha   90.00
_cell.angle_beta   90.00
_cell.angle_gamma   90.00
#
_symmetry.space_group_name_H-M   'P 1'
#
loop_
_entity.id
_entity.type
_entity.pdbx_description
1 polymer ?
#
loop_
_entity_poly.entity_id
_entity_poly.type
_entity_poly.pdbx_seq_one_letter_code
_entity_poly.pdbx_strand_id
1 'polypeptide(L)'
;MLAPLSLSGMSWFERINAPVQLTGAVATAAVTLLALLKGGVPERIAACVSLAAFFLSPLAQQLGGLPQPLWGVAAVDASVLAVVTLLIWFCDRQWLIGAWAAEALTLMCHAAKLADVTLLSRGYVASLYILYSGFLASLAWDVFGARARRAEAAGA
;
A
#
# COMPACT_ATOMS: atom_id res chain seq x y z
N MET A 1 7.83 33.37 14.37
CA MET A 1 7.23 34.01 13.17
C MET A 1 7.53 33.09 12.00
N LEU A 2 6.59 32.22 11.62
CA LEU A 2 6.77 31.27 10.51
C LEU A 2 6.47 32.01 9.20
N ALA A 3 7.45 32.08 8.30
CA ALA A 3 7.24 32.64 6.97
C ALA A 3 6.20 31.81 6.20
N PRO A 4 5.28 32.44 5.45
CA PRO A 4 4.32 31.70 4.65
C PRO A 4 5.06 30.89 3.58
N LEU A 5 4.80 29.57 3.54
CA LEU A 5 5.29 28.68 2.49
C LEU A 5 4.75 29.17 1.14
N SER A 6 5.61 29.85 0.38
CA SER A 6 5.26 30.35 -0.95
C SER A 6 5.07 29.17 -1.91
N LEU A 7 3.81 28.86 -2.25
CA LEU A 7 3.45 27.86 -3.25
C LEU A 7 3.91 28.22 -4.68
N SER A 8 4.43 29.44 -4.90
CA SER A 8 4.79 29.95 -6.23
C SER A 8 6.13 29.45 -6.75
N GLY A 9 7.01 28.94 -5.87
CA GLY A 9 8.32 28.39 -6.24
C GLY A 9 8.36 26.88 -6.49
N MET A 10 7.28 26.17 -6.16
CA MET A 10 7.20 24.72 -6.35
C MET A 10 6.79 24.37 -7.77
N SER A 11 7.49 23.40 -8.34
CA SER A 11 7.06 22.77 -9.60
C SER A 11 5.64 22.24 -9.43
N TRP A 12 4.85 22.20 -10.51
CA TRP A 12 3.48 21.68 -10.44
C TRP A 12 3.43 20.22 -9.93
N PHE A 13 4.53 19.47 -10.07
CA PHE A 13 4.71 18.13 -9.54
C PHE A 13 4.82 18.09 -8.01
N GLU A 14 5.61 18.98 -7.40
CA GLU A 14 5.70 19.07 -5.93
C GLU A 14 4.34 19.43 -5.31
N ARG A 15 3.55 20.24 -6.03
CA ARG A 15 2.17 20.57 -5.66
C ARG A 15 1.22 19.37 -5.70
N ILE A 16 1.49 18.33 -6.50
CA ILE A 16 0.67 17.11 -6.56
C ILE A 16 1.19 16.01 -5.63
N ASN A 17 2.51 15.89 -5.48
CA ASN A 17 3.13 14.84 -4.69
C ASN A 17 2.79 14.91 -3.21
N ALA A 18 2.79 16.11 -2.62
CA ALA A 18 2.46 16.28 -1.20
C ALA A 18 0.99 15.87 -0.89
N PRO A 19 -0.02 16.29 -1.67
CA PRO A 19 -1.38 15.77 -1.54
C PRO A 19 -1.52 14.26 -1.69
N VAL A 20 -0.85 13.64 -2.67
CA VAL A 20 -0.92 12.18 -2.89
C VAL A 20 -0.34 11.41 -1.70
N GLN A 21 0.83 11.83 -1.20
CA GLN A 21 1.46 11.19 -0.04
C GLN A 21 0.61 11.36 1.23
N LEU A 22 0.07 12.57 1.45
CA LEU A 22 -0.83 12.82 2.58
C LEU A 22 -2.09 11.96 2.49
N THR A 23 -2.68 11.87 1.29
CA THR A 23 -3.89 11.07 1.05
C THR A 23 -3.60 9.59 1.29
N GLY A 24 -2.48 9.07 0.78
CA GLY A 24 -2.03 7.70 1.00
C GLY A 24 -1.77 7.39 2.48
N ALA A 25 -1.15 8.32 3.22
CA ALA A 25 -0.91 8.16 4.65
C ALA A 25 -2.21 8.15 5.46
N VAL A 26 -3.14 9.07 5.18
CA VAL A 26 -4.47 9.11 5.81
C VAL A 26 -5.27 7.85 5.49
N ALA A 27 -5.26 7.41 4.23
CA ALA A 27 -5.93 6.18 3.81
C ALA A 27 -5.34 4.95 4.50
N THR A 28 -4.00 4.86 4.57
CA THR A 28 -3.31 3.78 5.29
C THR A 28 -3.73 3.75 6.74
N ALA A 29 -3.64 4.87 7.45
CA ALA A 29 -3.99 4.96 8.86
C ALA A 29 -5.47 4.60 9.09
N ALA A 30 -6.39 5.14 8.28
CA ALA A 30 -7.81 4.89 8.41
C ALA A 30 -8.17 3.41 8.17
N VAL A 31 -7.72 2.83 7.06
CA VAL A 31 -8.05 1.45 6.69
C VAL A 31 -7.42 0.45 7.65
N THR A 32 -6.14 0.62 7.99
CA THR A 32 -5.44 -0.29 8.91
C THR A 32 -5.99 -0.20 10.33
N LEU A 33 -6.32 1.00 10.82
CA LEU A 33 -6.99 1.16 12.12
C LEU A 33 -8.36 0.49 12.14
N LEU A 34 -9.15 0.67 11.07
CA LEU A 34 -10.45 0.01 10.95
C LEU A 34 -10.33 -1.52 10.92
N ALA A 35 -9.35 -2.06 10.17
CA ALA A 35 -9.06 -3.49 10.12
C ALA A 35 -8.59 -4.02 11.49
N LEU A 36 -7.75 -3.27 12.21
CA LEU A 36 -7.31 -3.65 13.56
C LEU A 36 -8.47 -3.69 14.56
N LEU A 37 -9.34 -2.68 14.53
CA LEU A 37 -10.46 -2.57 15.47
C LEU A 37 -11.60 -3.55 15.15
N LYS A 38 -11.88 -3.81 13.87
CA LYS A 38 -13.13 -4.48 13.45
C LYS A 38 -12.92 -5.74 12.62
N GLY A 39 -11.76 -5.90 12.00
CA GLY A 39 -11.41 -7.07 11.19
C GLY A 39 -11.23 -8.34 12.01
N GLY A 40 -11.28 -9.48 11.33
CA GLY A 40 -10.87 -10.76 11.89
C GLY A 40 -9.35 -10.91 11.91
N VAL A 41 -8.89 -12.12 12.21
CA VAL A 41 -7.46 -12.44 12.28
C VAL A 41 -6.71 -12.11 10.97
N PRO A 42 -7.16 -12.53 9.76
CA PRO A 42 -6.42 -12.23 8.53
C PRO A 42 -6.36 -10.72 8.23
N GLU A 43 -7.45 -9.99 8.47
CA GLU A 43 -7.49 -8.54 8.25
C GLU A 43 -6.55 -7.80 9.22
N ARG A 44 -6.47 -8.24 10.48
CA ARG A 44 -5.54 -7.68 11.48
C ARG A 44 -4.08 -7.96 11.13
N ILE A 45 -3.76 -9.16 10.66
CA ILE A 45 -2.41 -9.52 10.20
C ILE A 45 -2.01 -8.63 9.02
N ALA A 46 -2.86 -8.53 8.00
CA ALA A 46 -2.60 -7.67 6.84
C ALA A 46 -2.46 -6.20 7.23
N ALA A 47 -3.25 -5.70 8.18
CA ALA A 47 -3.13 -4.34 8.68
C ALA A 47 -1.79 -4.10 9.40
N CYS A 48 -1.36 -5.03 10.27
CA CYS A 48 -0.06 -4.95 10.93
C CYS A 48 1.10 -4.97 9.93
N VAL A 49 1.04 -5.86 8.94
CA VAL A 49 2.08 -5.97 7.91
C VAL A 49 2.11 -4.74 7.01
N SER A 50 0.95 -4.22 6.62
CA SER A 50 0.84 -2.95 5.87
C SER A 50 1.41 -1.77 6.65
N LEU A 51 1.12 -1.64 7.94
CA LEU A 51 1.70 -0.60 8.79
C LEU A 51 3.21 -0.76 8.92
N ALA A 52 3.70 -1.99 9.13
CA ALA A 52 5.14 -2.26 9.19
C ALA A 52 5.83 -1.86 7.87
N ALA A 53 5.26 -2.25 6.73
CA ALA A 53 5.74 -1.86 5.40
C ALA A 53 5.73 -0.33 5.21
N PHE A 54 4.64 0.35 5.60
CA PHE A 54 4.52 1.80 5.51
C PHE A 54 5.66 2.54 6.24
N PHE A 55 6.05 2.08 7.43
CA PHE A 55 7.17 2.67 8.18
C PHE A 55 8.54 2.20 7.72
N LEU A 56 8.66 0.96 7.25
CA LEU A 56 9.93 0.38 6.82
C LEU A 56 10.36 0.87 5.43
N SER A 57 9.42 1.12 4.52
CA SER A 57 9.70 1.52 3.15
C SER A 57 10.52 2.81 3.01
N PRO A 58 10.26 3.90 3.75
CA PRO A 58 11.12 5.09 3.72
C PRO A 58 12.56 4.81 4.15
N LEU A 59 12.77 3.91 5.11
CA LEU A 59 14.12 3.48 5.53
C LEU A 59 14.76 2.62 4.44
N ALA A 60 13.99 1.70 3.85
CA ALA A 60 14.44 0.78 2.82
C ALA A 60 14.77 1.50 1.49
N GLN A 61 14.16 2.66 1.22
CA GLN A 61 14.51 3.52 0.08
C GLN A 61 15.97 3.98 0.13
N GLN A 62 16.56 4.13 1.33
CA GLN A 62 17.95 4.56 1.50
C GLN A 62 18.97 3.48 1.11
N LEU A 63 18.52 2.23 0.96
CA LEU A 63 19.37 1.09 0.62
C LEU A 63 19.62 0.95 -0.90
N GLY A 64 19.04 1.83 -1.74
CA GLY A 64 19.19 1.82 -3.21
C GLY A 64 20.05 2.96 -3.74
N GLY A 65 21.03 2.66 -4.60
CA GLY A 65 21.83 3.63 -5.36
C GLY A 65 21.18 4.06 -6.69
N LEU A 66 21.64 5.17 -7.28
CA LEU A 66 21.19 5.63 -8.60
C LEU A 66 21.94 4.93 -9.76
N PRO A 67 21.27 4.66 -10.90
CA PRO A 67 19.84 4.86 -11.16
C PRO A 67 19.01 3.75 -10.50
N GLN A 68 17.97 4.14 -9.75
CA GLN A 68 17.12 3.23 -8.96
C GLN A 68 16.66 2.02 -9.77
N PRO A 69 16.76 0.83 -9.18
CA PRO A 69 15.55 0.26 -8.57
C PRO A 69 15.55 0.42 -7.04
N LEU A 70 14.37 0.59 -6.44
CA LEU A 70 14.20 0.68 -4.99
C LEU A 70 14.27 -0.71 -4.35
N TRP A 71 15.46 -1.34 -4.36
CA TRP A 71 15.63 -2.74 -3.94
C TRP A 71 15.22 -3.02 -2.50
N GLY A 72 15.51 -2.10 -1.58
CA GLY A 72 15.03 -2.23 -0.21
C GLY A 72 13.50 -2.27 -0.15
N VAL A 73 12.83 -1.42 -0.92
CA VAL A 73 11.36 -1.40 -1.00
C VAL A 73 10.83 -2.67 -1.67
N ALA A 74 11.50 -3.15 -2.73
CA ALA A 74 11.13 -4.42 -3.37
C ALA A 74 11.18 -5.61 -2.38
N ALA A 75 12.15 -5.63 -1.47
CA ALA A 75 12.21 -6.65 -0.42
C ALA A 75 11.08 -6.53 0.61
N VAL A 76 10.67 -5.30 0.94
CA VAL A 76 9.49 -5.05 1.78
C VAL A 76 8.23 -5.57 1.07
N ASP A 77 7.99 -5.17 -0.16
CA ASP A 77 6.81 -5.57 -0.94
C ASP A 77 6.78 -7.10 -1.16
N ALA A 78 7.94 -7.73 -1.38
CA ALA A 78 8.05 -9.19 -1.44
C ALA A 78 7.61 -9.87 -0.15
N SER A 79 7.95 -9.28 0.99
CA SER A 79 7.56 -9.78 2.31
C SER A 79 6.05 -9.62 2.53
N VAL A 80 5.47 -8.51 2.10
CA VAL A 80 4.01 -8.30 2.14
C VAL A 80 3.31 -9.35 1.27
N LEU A 81 3.74 -9.52 0.02
CA LEU A 81 3.18 -10.53 -0.89
C LEU A 81 3.28 -11.94 -0.30
N ALA A 82 4.41 -12.30 0.32
CA ALA A 82 4.58 -13.60 0.96
C ALA A 82 3.55 -13.82 2.07
N VAL A 83 3.32 -12.83 2.94
CA VAL A 83 2.29 -12.91 3.98
C VAL A 83 0.90 -13.03 3.38
N VAL A 84 0.55 -12.22 2.38
CA VAL A 84 -0.76 -12.29 1.72
C VAL A 84 -0.96 -13.66 1.06
N THR A 85 0.07 -14.21 0.43
CA THR A 85 0.03 -15.56 -0.16
C THR A 85 -0.23 -16.62 0.91
N LEU A 86 0.43 -16.55 2.07
CA LEU A 86 0.14 -17.43 3.20
C LEU A 86 -1.31 -17.29 3.67
N LEU A 87 -1.81 -16.06 3.80
CA LEU A 87 -3.21 -15.84 4.19
C LEU A 87 -4.19 -16.45 3.18
N ILE A 88 -3.93 -16.35 1.86
CA ILE A 88 -4.76 -17.01 0.83
C ILE A 88 -4.85 -18.51 1.05
N TRP A 89 -3.73 -19.17 1.38
CA TRP A 89 -3.73 -20.62 1.60
C TRP A 89 -4.49 -21.04 2.85
N PHE A 90 -4.54 -20.21 3.89
CA PHE A 90 -5.10 -20.59 5.17
C PHE A 90 -6.44 -19.94 5.50
N CYS A 91 -6.90 -18.95 4.74
CA CYS A 91 -8.10 -18.18 5.03
C CYS A 91 -9.02 -18.09 3.82
N ASP A 92 -10.29 -18.45 4.00
CA ASP A 92 -11.33 -18.27 2.98
C ASP A 92 -11.89 -16.84 3.02
N ARG A 93 -11.18 -15.94 2.33
CA ARG A 93 -11.50 -14.51 2.25
C ARG A 93 -11.25 -13.99 0.84
N GLN A 94 -12.33 -13.68 0.11
CA GLN A 94 -12.25 -13.22 -1.28
C GLN A 94 -11.41 -11.95 -1.47
N TRP A 95 -11.36 -11.06 -0.47
CA TRP A 95 -10.56 -9.84 -0.54
C TRP A 95 -9.06 -10.13 -0.67
N LEU A 96 -8.57 -11.27 -0.18
CA LEU A 96 -7.16 -11.62 -0.29
C LEU A 96 -6.70 -11.75 -1.75
N ILE A 97 -7.60 -12.13 -2.67
CA ILE A 97 -7.28 -12.22 -4.10
C ILE A 97 -6.93 -10.84 -4.67
N GLY A 98 -7.70 -9.81 -4.30
CA GLY A 98 -7.45 -8.44 -4.74
C GLY A 98 -6.17 -7.87 -4.13
N ALA A 99 -5.95 -8.10 -2.83
CA ALA A 99 -4.72 -7.73 -2.15
C ALA A 99 -3.49 -8.40 -2.78
N TRP A 100 -3.58 -9.69 -3.09
CA TRP A 100 -2.49 -10.45 -3.71
C TRP A 100 -2.19 -9.95 -5.13
N ALA A 101 -3.22 -9.68 -5.94
CA ALA A 101 -3.03 -9.16 -7.28
C ALA A 101 -2.31 -7.80 -7.27
N ALA A 102 -2.67 -6.91 -6.33
CA ALA A 102 -2.00 -5.63 -6.15
C ALA A 102 -0.53 -5.78 -5.77
N GLU A 103 -0.22 -6.65 -4.81
CA GLU A 103 1.15 -6.91 -4.35
C GLU A 103 2.01 -7.65 -5.40
N ALA A 104 1.42 -8.60 -6.14
CA ALA A 104 2.10 -9.30 -7.22
C ALA A 104 2.46 -8.34 -8.36
N LEU A 105 1.53 -7.46 -8.75
CA LEU A 105 1.82 -6.41 -9.73
C LEU A 105 2.86 -5.41 -9.21
N THR A 106 2.89 -5.14 -7.91
CA THR A 106 3.89 -4.27 -7.27
C THR A 106 5.29 -4.86 -7.45
N LEU A 107 5.47 -6.16 -7.20
CA LEU A 107 6.73 -6.86 -7.50
C LEU A 107 7.05 -6.91 -9.00
N MET A 108 6.04 -7.04 -9.86
CA MET A 108 6.26 -6.96 -11.30
C MET A 108 6.77 -5.57 -11.72
N CYS A 109 6.33 -4.48 -11.08
CA CYS A 109 6.87 -3.14 -11.33
C CYS A 109 8.37 -3.05 -10.97
N HIS A 110 8.78 -3.68 -9.87
CA HIS A 110 10.21 -3.79 -9.51
C HIS A 110 11.00 -4.60 -10.54
N ALA A 111 10.47 -5.75 -10.95
CA ALA A 111 11.08 -6.59 -11.97
C ALA A 111 11.18 -5.89 -13.34
N ALA A 112 10.16 -5.12 -13.73
CA ALA A 112 10.18 -4.32 -14.95
C ALA A 112 11.26 -3.23 -14.88
N LYS A 113 11.38 -2.53 -13.74
CA LYS A 113 12.41 -1.52 -13.53
C LYS A 113 13.83 -2.10 -13.50
N LEU A 114 13.98 -3.35 -13.06
CA LEU A 114 15.22 -4.11 -13.19
C LEU A 114 15.52 -4.44 -14.66
N ALA A 115 14.52 -4.93 -15.39
CA ALA A 115 14.68 -5.33 -16.79
C ALA A 115 15.02 -4.14 -17.69
N ASP A 116 14.48 -2.96 -17.38
CA ASP A 116 14.80 -1.71 -18.06
C ASP A 116 14.95 -0.55 -17.06
N VAL A 117 16.21 -0.27 -16.70
CA VAL A 117 16.58 0.83 -15.80
C VAL A 117 16.30 2.22 -16.41
N THR A 118 16.05 2.32 -17.71
CA THR A 118 15.72 3.58 -18.39
C THR A 118 14.24 3.97 -18.24
N LEU A 119 13.39 3.05 -17.77
CA LEU A 119 11.99 3.34 -17.48
C LEU A 119 11.84 4.60 -16.61
N LEU A 120 10.88 5.45 -16.95
CA LEU A 120 10.65 6.69 -16.23
C LEU A 120 10.42 6.43 -14.74
N SER A 121 11.33 6.92 -13.88
CA SER A 121 11.24 6.73 -12.42
C SER A 121 9.91 7.22 -11.85
N ARG A 122 9.30 8.24 -12.48
CA ARG A 122 7.98 8.74 -12.12
C ARG A 122 6.87 7.73 -12.37
N GLY A 123 6.88 7.07 -13.54
CA GLY A 123 5.89 6.04 -13.86
C GLY A 123 5.99 4.87 -12.90
N TYR A 124 7.21 4.42 -12.63
CA TYR A 124 7.51 3.39 -11.64
C TYR A 124 6.94 3.73 -10.24
N VAL A 125 7.28 4.89 -9.68
CA VAL A 125 6.79 5.29 -8.35
C VAL A 125 5.27 5.50 -8.33
N ALA A 126 4.68 6.08 -9.38
CA ALA A 126 3.24 6.26 -9.48
C ALA A 126 2.49 4.91 -9.50
N SER A 127 3.02 3.92 -10.22
CA SER A 127 2.46 2.56 -10.22
C SER A 127 2.45 1.95 -8.81
N LEU A 128 3.54 2.11 -8.04
CA LEU A 128 3.59 1.60 -6.66
C LEU A 128 2.50 2.23 -5.78
N TYR A 129 2.26 3.54 -5.88
CA TYR A 129 1.18 4.20 -5.13
C TYR A 129 -0.22 3.72 -5.52
N ILE A 130 -0.47 3.53 -6.82
CA ILE A 130 -1.76 3.05 -7.32
C ILE A 130 -2.02 1.63 -6.83
N LEU A 131 -1.02 0.75 -6.94
CA LEU A 131 -1.15 -0.64 -6.53
C LEU A 131 -1.31 -0.77 -5.02
N TYR A 132 -0.55 -0.02 -4.24
CA TYR A 132 -0.74 0.04 -2.79
C TYR A 132 -2.14 0.56 -2.40
N SER A 133 -2.68 1.53 -3.15
CA SER A 133 -4.08 1.97 -2.98
C SER A 133 -5.07 0.85 -3.31
N GLY A 134 -4.77 0.02 -4.31
CA GLY A 134 -5.54 -1.19 -4.63
C GLY A 134 -5.53 -2.22 -3.50
N PHE A 135 -4.37 -2.46 -2.88
CA PHE A 135 -4.24 -3.30 -1.69
C PHE A 135 -5.12 -2.77 -0.54
N LEU A 136 -5.04 -1.47 -0.22
CA LEU A 136 -5.85 -0.85 0.83
C LEU A 136 -7.34 -0.90 0.51
N ALA A 137 -7.73 -0.66 -0.74
CA ALA A 137 -9.13 -0.76 -1.18
C ALA A 137 -9.66 -2.18 -1.00
N SER A 138 -8.84 -3.19 -1.29
CA SER A 138 -9.18 -4.58 -1.11
C SER A 138 -9.38 -4.95 0.36
N LEU A 139 -8.47 -4.53 1.25
CA LEU A 139 -8.62 -4.71 2.70
C LEU A 139 -9.87 -3.97 3.24
N ALA A 140 -10.10 -2.73 2.79
CA ALA A 140 -11.25 -1.94 3.18
C ALA A 140 -12.57 -2.60 2.76
N TRP A 141 -12.62 -3.18 1.55
CA TRP A 141 -13.81 -3.87 1.03
C TRP A 141 -14.34 -4.92 2.01
N ASP A 142 -13.47 -5.75 2.59
CA ASP A 142 -13.92 -6.75 3.54
C ASP A 142 -14.32 -6.16 4.90
N VAL A 143 -13.58 -5.18 5.42
CA VAL A 143 -13.93 -4.54 6.70
C VAL A 143 -15.34 -3.92 6.64
N PHE A 144 -15.71 -3.33 5.50
CA PHE A 144 -17.07 -2.82 5.28
C PHE A 144 -18.09 -3.92 4.96
N GLY A 145 -17.74 -4.90 4.11
CA GLY A 145 -18.62 -6.00 3.75
C GLY A 145 -18.97 -6.92 4.92
N ALA A 146 -18.02 -7.20 5.82
CA ALA A 146 -18.24 -7.99 7.02
C ALA A 146 -19.22 -7.33 8.00
N ARG A 147 -19.26 -5.99 8.03
CA ARG A 147 -20.23 -5.23 8.84
C ARG A 147 -21.65 -5.37 8.29
N ALA A 148 -21.81 -5.27 6.97
CA ALA A 148 -23.12 -5.43 6.33
C ALA A 148 -23.71 -6.82 6.64
N ARG A 149 -22.91 -7.89 6.44
CA ARG A 149 -23.32 -9.27 6.74
C ARG A 149 -23.71 -9.49 8.21
N ARG A 150 -22.99 -8.87 9.15
CA ARG A 150 -23.31 -8.97 10.59
C ARG A 150 -24.56 -8.18 10.98
N ALA A 151 -24.80 -7.03 10.34
CA ALA A 151 -25.99 -6.24 10.59
C ALA A 151 -27.25 -6.94 10.05
N GLU A 152 -27.16 -7.56 8.87
CA GLU A 152 -28.21 -8.40 8.30
C GLU A 152 -28.53 -9.60 9.21
N ALA A 153 -27.51 -10.31 9.70
CA ALA A 153 -27.69 -11.46 10.59
C ALA A 153 -28.23 -11.11 11.99
N ALA A 154 -28.05 -9.87 12.47
CA ALA A 154 -28.57 -9.42 13.75
C ALA A 154 -30.00 -8.84 13.66
N GLY A 155 -30.49 -8.60 12.45
CA GLY A 155 -31.87 -8.17 12.17
C GLY A 155 -32.80 -9.29 11.71
N ALA A 156 -32.29 -10.52 11.59
CA ALA A 156 -33.03 -11.75 11.28
C ALA A 156 -33.25 -12.59 12.56
#